data_AF-H1VVH4-F1
#
_entry.id   AF-H1VVH4-F1
#
_cell.length_a   1.000
_cell.length_b   1.000
_cell.length_c   1.000
_cell.angle_alpha   90.00
_cell.angle_beta   90.00
_cell.angle_gamma   90.00
#
_symmetry.space_group_name_H-M   'P 1'
#
loop_
_entity.id
_entity.type
_entity.pdbx_description
1 polymer ?
#
loop_
_entity_poly.entity_id
_entity_poly.type
_entity_poly.pdbx_seq_one_letter_code
_entity_poly.pdbx_strand_id
1 'polypeptide(L)'
;MSQYTENEVNQALEAISNGQSVRKAAQQYGVPRSTLQHRLQGTQARAAAFSDLQRFTVSQEAKLAEWVRIQHALGLPPTHQQVKHFAERILHAIGDTQPIGRGWVQAFIRRNPSVKVKRSCPIDSRRVNGASTEVIRDWFKHLAIPEIISIKPANRYNMDETGILEGQGSNGLVLGMSEAKSIRKKQPGSRACVSII
;
A
#
# COMPACT_ATOMS: atom_id res chain seq x y z
N MET A 1 -10.04 7.29 20.61
CA MET A 1 -10.29 6.33 19.50
C MET A 1 -11.25 5.29 20.03
N SER A 2 -12.23 4.84 19.24
CA SER A 2 -13.11 3.73 19.67
C SER A 2 -12.24 2.51 19.96
N GLN A 3 -12.52 1.81 21.06
CA GLN A 3 -11.72 0.67 21.50
C GLN A 3 -11.97 -0.59 20.67
N TYR A 4 -12.90 -0.53 19.72
CA TYR A 4 -13.36 -1.65 18.91
C TYR A 4 -13.45 -1.32 17.42
N THR A 5 -13.33 -2.34 16.58
CA THR A 5 -13.39 -2.27 15.11
C THR A 5 -14.75 -2.70 14.55
N GLU A 6 -15.07 -2.30 13.31
CA GLU A 6 -16.31 -2.75 12.65
C GLU A 6 -16.35 -4.28 12.47
N ASN A 7 -15.19 -4.91 12.32
CA ASN A 7 -15.08 -6.36 12.25
C ASN A 7 -15.52 -7.03 13.56
N GLU A 8 -15.12 -6.48 14.71
CA GLU A 8 -15.55 -6.99 16.02
C GLU A 8 -17.05 -6.79 16.24
N VAL A 9 -17.63 -5.69 15.73
CA VAL A 9 -19.08 -5.49 15.73
C VAL A 9 -19.78 -6.56 14.90
N ASN A 10 -19.30 -6.85 13.70
CA ASN A 10 -19.89 -7.87 12.82
C ASN A 10 -19.77 -9.27 13.42
N GLN A 11 -18.61 -9.63 13.97
CA GLN A 11 -18.41 -10.91 14.66
C GLN A 11 -19.33 -11.05 15.89
N ALA A 12 -19.52 -9.96 16.65
CA ALA A 12 -20.45 -9.96 17.77
C ALA A 12 -21.92 -10.13 17.31
N LEU A 13 -22.31 -9.53 16.18
CA LEU A 13 -23.64 -9.71 15.60
C LEU A 13 -23.86 -11.14 15.09
N GLU A 14 -22.86 -11.74 14.44
CA GLU A 14 -22.90 -13.15 14.03
C GLU A 14 -23.01 -14.10 15.23
N ALA A 15 -22.28 -13.81 16.31
CA ALA A 15 -22.39 -14.59 17.53
C ALA A 15 -23.79 -14.50 18.15
N ILE A 16 -24.44 -13.33 18.09
CA ILE A 16 -25.81 -13.13 18.55
C ILE A 16 -26.80 -13.91 17.65
N SER A 17 -26.64 -13.87 16.33
CA SER A 17 -27.48 -14.66 15.42
C SER A 17 -27.33 -16.16 15.64
N ASN A 18 -26.15 -16.61 16.07
CA ASN A 18 -25.87 -18.00 16.46
C ASN A 18 -26.36 -18.36 17.87
N GLY A 19 -27.18 -17.52 18.50
CA GLY A 19 -27.84 -17.81 19.77
C GLY A 19 -27.11 -17.31 21.03
N GLN A 20 -26.01 -16.57 20.90
CA GLN A 20 -25.42 -15.91 22.07
C GLN A 20 -26.26 -14.72 22.54
N SER A 21 -26.31 -14.49 23.86
CA SER A 21 -26.95 -13.28 24.38
C SER A 21 -26.13 -12.03 24.06
N VAL A 22 -26.81 -10.90 23.84
CA VAL A 22 -26.17 -9.60 23.55
C VAL A 22 -25.14 -9.22 24.62
N ARG A 23 -25.40 -9.55 25.90
CA ARG A 23 -24.47 -9.28 27.00
C ARG A 23 -23.19 -10.11 26.88
N LYS A 24 -23.31 -11.40 26.53
CA LYS A 24 -22.17 -12.30 26.36
C LYS A 24 -21.32 -11.88 25.18
N ALA A 25 -21.94 -11.58 24.04
CA ALA A 25 -21.24 -11.09 22.84
C ALA A 25 -20.53 -9.75 23.10
N ALA A 26 -21.18 -8.80 23.78
CA ALA A 26 -20.57 -7.52 24.15
C ALA A 26 -19.28 -7.70 24.97
N GLN A 27 -19.29 -8.61 25.95
CA GLN A 27 -18.13 -8.89 26.78
C GLN A 27 -17.03 -9.65 26.02
N GLN A 28 -17.40 -10.60 25.18
CA GLN A 28 -16.46 -11.43 24.42
C GLN A 28 -15.68 -10.62 23.38
N TYR A 29 -16.36 -9.71 22.67
CA TYR A 29 -15.77 -8.93 21.57
C TYR A 29 -15.38 -7.50 21.96
N GLY A 30 -15.57 -7.11 23.23
CA GLY A 30 -15.20 -5.76 23.71
C GLY A 30 -16.06 -4.62 23.13
N VAL A 31 -17.23 -4.94 22.58
CA VAL A 31 -18.13 -3.96 21.95
C VAL A 31 -19.21 -3.53 22.96
N PRO A 32 -19.47 -2.23 23.15
CA PRO A 32 -20.54 -1.76 24.02
C PRO A 32 -21.91 -2.34 23.64
N ARG A 33 -22.67 -2.77 24.66
CA ARG A 33 -24.01 -3.35 24.47
C ARG A 33 -24.96 -2.42 23.71
N SER A 34 -24.88 -1.11 23.97
CA SER A 34 -25.70 -0.10 23.27
C SER A 34 -25.43 -0.09 21.77
N THR A 35 -24.16 -0.22 21.35
CA THR A 35 -23.80 -0.30 19.93
C THR A 35 -24.41 -1.53 19.27
N LEU A 36 -24.33 -2.71 19.89
CA LEU A 36 -24.94 -3.93 19.36
C LEU A 36 -26.47 -3.82 19.28
N GLN A 37 -27.11 -3.23 20.30
CA GLN A 37 -28.56 -2.98 20.29
C GLN A 37 -28.98 -2.05 19.15
N HIS A 38 -28.28 -0.94 18.93
CA HIS A 38 -28.56 -0.04 17.82
C HIS A 38 -28.41 -0.73 16.45
N ARG A 39 -27.40 -1.59 16.29
CA ARG A 39 -27.22 -2.40 15.07
C ARG A 39 -28.37 -3.38 14.85
N LEU A 40 -28.81 -4.07 15.89
CA LEU A 40 -29.97 -4.96 15.83
C LEU A 40 -31.27 -4.23 15.50
N GLN A 41 -31.38 -2.95 15.88
CA GLN A 41 -32.51 -2.07 15.53
C GLN A 41 -32.41 -1.47 14.12
N GLY A 42 -31.43 -1.89 13.31
CA GLY A 42 -31.28 -1.46 11.92
C GLY A 42 -30.37 -0.23 11.72
N THR A 43 -29.69 0.25 12.77
CA THR A 43 -28.70 1.30 12.60
C THR A 43 -27.53 0.77 11.78
N GLN A 44 -27.23 1.42 10.67
CA GLN A 44 -26.14 1.02 9.80
C GLN A 44 -24.77 1.40 10.36
N ALA A 45 -23.72 0.82 9.78
CA ALA A 45 -22.36 1.25 10.03
C ALA A 45 -22.20 2.71 9.66
N ARG A 46 -21.45 3.47 10.47
CA ARG A 46 -21.15 4.87 10.13
C ARG A 46 -20.56 4.99 8.71
N ALA A 47 -19.65 4.09 8.34
CA ALA A 47 -19.08 4.12 6.99
C ALA A 47 -20.13 3.93 5.88
N ALA A 48 -21.13 3.06 6.11
CA ALA A 48 -22.23 2.82 5.19
C ALA A 48 -23.23 3.99 5.18
N ALA A 49 -23.62 4.50 6.35
CA ALA A 49 -24.55 5.63 6.44
C ALA A 49 -24.02 6.91 5.76
N PHE A 50 -22.69 7.08 5.70
CA PHE A 50 -22.05 8.21 5.05
C PHE A 50 -21.53 7.87 3.62
N SER A 51 -21.83 6.70 3.06
CA SER A 51 -21.35 6.34 1.71
C SER A 51 -21.91 7.27 0.64
N ASP A 52 -23.20 7.62 0.74
CA ASP A 52 -23.92 8.37 -0.28
C ASP A 52 -23.55 9.85 -0.30
N LEU A 53 -22.89 10.32 0.76
CA LEU A 53 -22.34 11.66 0.87
C LEU A 53 -20.94 11.77 0.25
N GLN A 54 -20.36 10.66 -0.20
CA GLN A 54 -19.07 10.66 -0.88
C GLN A 54 -19.24 10.93 -2.37
N ARG A 55 -18.30 11.71 -2.93
CA ARG A 55 -18.26 12.01 -4.38
C ARG A 55 -17.90 10.79 -5.23
N PHE A 56 -17.21 9.82 -4.63
CA PHE A 56 -16.87 8.56 -5.26
C PHE A 56 -17.76 7.46 -4.71
N THR A 57 -18.24 6.59 -5.60
CA THR A 57 -18.87 5.34 -5.16
C THR A 57 -17.81 4.39 -4.61
N VAL A 58 -18.24 3.45 -3.77
CA VAL A 58 -17.36 2.40 -3.21
C VAL A 58 -16.61 1.64 -4.32
N SER A 59 -17.28 1.35 -5.44
CA SER A 59 -16.69 0.63 -6.57
C SER A 59 -15.66 1.45 -7.35
N GLN A 60 -15.89 2.76 -7.53
CA GLN A 60 -14.92 3.65 -8.16
C GLN A 60 -13.68 3.82 -7.27
N GLU A 61 -13.88 3.99 -5.97
CA GLU A 61 -12.79 4.13 -5.02
C GLU A 61 -11.93 2.84 -4.95
N ALA A 62 -12.57 1.67 -4.98
CA ALA A 62 -11.87 0.38 -5.06
C ALA A 62 -11.03 0.25 -6.34
N LYS A 63 -11.53 0.69 -7.50
CA LYS A 63 -10.75 0.69 -8.76
C LYS A 63 -9.56 1.64 -8.68
N LEU A 64 -9.70 2.79 -8.02
CA LEU A 64 -8.59 3.71 -7.81
C LEU A 64 -7.52 3.11 -6.89
N ALA A 65 -7.93 2.41 -5.82
CA ALA A 65 -7.01 1.69 -4.95
C ALA A 65 -6.26 0.58 -5.71
N GLU A 66 -6.96 -0.16 -6.57
CA GLU A 66 -6.34 -1.18 -7.41
C GLU A 66 -5.34 -0.57 -8.40
N TRP A 67 -5.68 0.56 -9.02
CA TRP A 67 -4.73 1.30 -9.86
C TRP A 67 -3.45 1.66 -9.11
N VAL A 68 -3.53 2.11 -7.85
CA VAL A 68 -2.34 2.36 -7.02
C VAL A 68 -1.51 1.09 -6.80
N ARG A 69 -2.16 -0.06 -6.57
CA ARG A 69 -1.49 -1.36 -6.39
C ARG A 69 -0.77 -1.78 -7.68
N ILE A 70 -1.41 -1.64 -8.84
CA ILE A 70 -0.81 -1.91 -10.14
C ILE A 70 0.41 -1.01 -10.38
N GLN A 71 0.28 0.29 -10.14
CA GLN A 71 1.39 1.24 -10.29
C GLN A 71 2.57 0.90 -9.37
N HIS A 72 2.29 0.47 -8.13
CA HIS A 72 3.31 -0.07 -7.24
C HIS A 72 4.01 -1.30 -7.84
N ALA A 73 3.26 -2.28 -8.35
CA ALA A 73 3.82 -3.50 -8.93
C ALA A 73 4.71 -3.21 -10.15
N LEU A 74 4.36 -2.18 -10.93
CA LEU A 74 5.15 -1.72 -12.08
C LEU A 74 6.43 -0.96 -11.68
N GLY A 75 6.62 -0.66 -10.39
CA GLY A 75 7.72 0.15 -9.89
C GLY A 75 7.53 1.65 -10.12
N LEU A 76 6.29 2.09 -10.37
CA LEU A 76 5.90 3.49 -10.60
C LEU A 76 4.87 3.98 -9.55
N PRO A 77 5.15 3.78 -8.25
CA PRO A 77 4.19 4.11 -7.18
C PRO A 77 3.81 5.60 -7.22
N PRO A 78 2.50 5.94 -7.22
CA PRO A 78 2.06 7.31 -7.38
C PRO A 78 2.23 8.13 -6.10
N THR A 79 2.48 9.43 -6.24
CA THR A 79 2.50 10.38 -5.12
C THR A 79 1.07 10.77 -4.70
N HIS A 80 0.94 11.43 -3.55
CA HIS A 80 -0.34 11.98 -3.08
C HIS A 80 -0.97 12.93 -4.11
N GLN A 81 -0.15 13.77 -4.74
CA GLN A 81 -0.60 14.72 -5.76
C GLN A 81 -1.06 14.01 -7.03
N GLN A 82 -0.35 12.96 -7.45
CA GLN A 82 -0.75 12.17 -8.62
C GLN A 82 -2.07 11.44 -8.39
N VAL A 83 -2.27 10.85 -7.20
CA VAL A 83 -3.54 10.19 -6.84
C VAL A 83 -4.68 11.21 -6.83
N LYS A 84 -4.46 12.39 -6.23
CA LYS A 84 -5.46 13.48 -6.24
C LYS A 84 -5.81 13.90 -7.67
N HIS A 85 -4.80 14.15 -8.50
CA HIS A 85 -5.02 14.59 -9.87
C HIS A 85 -5.74 13.55 -10.71
N PHE A 86 -5.40 12.26 -10.53
CA PHE A 86 -6.10 11.17 -11.22
C PHE A 86 -7.55 11.04 -10.75
N ALA A 87 -7.82 11.21 -9.45
CA ALA A 87 -9.17 11.25 -8.92
C ALA A 87 -9.98 12.42 -9.50
N GLU A 88 -9.41 13.63 -9.55
CA GLU A 88 -10.04 14.79 -10.19
C GLU A 88 -10.38 14.50 -11.65
N ARG A 89 -9.46 13.89 -12.41
CA ARG A 89 -9.72 13.49 -13.81
C ARG A 89 -10.88 12.50 -13.96
N ILE A 90 -11.03 11.55 -13.03
CA ILE A 90 -12.17 10.61 -13.03
C ILE A 90 -13.48 11.38 -12.81
N LEU A 91 -13.51 12.31 -11.84
CA LEU A 91 -14.70 13.11 -11.55
C LEU A 91 -15.08 14.03 -12.72
N HIS A 92 -14.09 14.70 -13.32
CA HIS A 92 -14.29 15.53 -14.51
C HIS A 92 -14.90 14.74 -15.66
N ALA A 93 -14.47 13.49 -15.87
CA ALA A 93 -15.03 12.62 -16.91
C ALA A 93 -16.50 12.22 -16.66
N ILE A 94 -16.96 12.30 -15.41
CA ILE A 94 -18.34 12.02 -14.99
C ILE A 94 -19.18 13.32 -14.94
N GLY A 95 -18.57 14.48 -15.25
CA GLY A 95 -19.23 15.78 -15.26
C GLY A 95 -19.12 16.56 -13.96
N ASP A 96 -18.40 16.05 -12.95
CA ASP A 96 -18.13 16.76 -11.71
C ASP A 96 -16.80 17.52 -11.80
N THR A 97 -16.90 18.85 -11.95
CA THR A 97 -15.75 19.75 -12.11
C THR A 97 -15.24 20.36 -10.82
N GLN A 98 -15.82 20.00 -9.66
CA GLN A 98 -15.45 20.60 -8.39
C GLN A 98 -14.06 20.12 -7.92
N PRO A 99 -13.22 20.98 -7.35
CA PRO A 99 -11.91 20.57 -6.88
C PRO A 99 -12.02 19.57 -5.72
N ILE A 100 -11.07 18.64 -5.61
CA ILE A 100 -11.03 17.72 -4.47
C ILE A 100 -10.38 18.42 -3.26
N GLY A 101 -11.04 18.32 -2.10
CA GLY A 101 -10.58 18.91 -0.84
C GLY A 101 -9.22 18.38 -0.36
N ARG A 102 -8.48 19.20 0.40
CA ARG A 102 -7.11 18.89 0.86
C ARG A 102 -7.01 17.58 1.65
N GLY A 103 -8.01 17.26 2.47
CA GLY A 103 -8.04 16.06 3.32
C GLY A 103 -8.48 14.78 2.61
N TRP A 104 -8.87 14.84 1.33
CA TRP A 104 -9.50 13.71 0.64
C TRP A 104 -8.56 12.52 0.48
N VAL A 105 -7.28 12.73 0.13
CA VAL A 105 -6.31 11.63 -0.04
C VAL A 105 -6.08 10.88 1.27
N GLN A 106 -6.02 11.61 2.40
CA GLN A 106 -5.88 11.00 3.72
C GLN A 106 -7.13 10.18 4.09
N ALA A 107 -8.32 10.68 3.73
CA ALA A 107 -9.57 9.93 3.91
C ALA A 107 -9.64 8.70 3.01
N PHE A 108 -9.19 8.80 1.75
CA PHE A 108 -9.06 7.69 0.81
C PHE A 108 -8.16 6.58 1.36
N ILE A 109 -6.98 6.93 1.87
CA ILE A 109 -6.07 5.96 2.50
C ILE A 109 -6.72 5.29 3.72
N ARG A 110 -7.46 6.06 4.52
CA ARG A 110 -8.17 5.52 5.70
C ARG A 110 -9.26 4.53 5.31
N ARG A 111 -9.97 4.78 4.21
CA ARG A 111 -11.02 3.89 3.68
C ARG A 111 -10.46 2.66 2.95
N ASN A 112 -9.25 2.76 2.40
CA ASN A 112 -8.62 1.69 1.61
C ASN A 112 -7.36 1.17 2.30
N PRO A 113 -7.48 0.29 3.32
CA PRO A 113 -6.34 -0.18 4.11
C PRO A 113 -5.32 -1.00 3.30
N SER A 114 -5.69 -1.47 2.11
CA SER A 114 -4.80 -2.14 1.15
C SER A 114 -3.73 -1.22 0.55
N VAL A 115 -3.88 0.09 0.71
CA VAL A 115 -2.94 1.12 0.27
C VAL A 115 -2.37 1.86 1.48
N LYS A 116 -1.05 2.00 1.55
CA LYS A 116 -0.37 2.78 2.59
C LYS A 116 0.64 3.74 1.99
N VAL A 117 0.88 4.82 2.73
CA VAL A 117 1.95 5.77 2.45
C VAL A 117 3.27 5.15 2.89
N LYS A 118 4.26 5.16 1.99
CA LYS A 118 5.61 4.66 2.26
C LYS A 118 6.65 5.56 1.61
N ARG A 119 7.86 5.54 2.17
CA ARG A 119 9.03 6.14 1.53
C ARG A 119 9.45 5.28 0.35
N SER A 120 9.60 5.89 -0.82
CA SER A 120 10.18 5.21 -1.98
C SER A 120 11.69 5.40 -2.02
N CYS A 121 12.43 4.34 -2.30
CA CYS A 121 13.84 4.43 -2.67
C CYS A 121 13.97 4.31 -4.19
N PRO A 122 14.69 5.22 -4.86
CA PRO A 122 14.94 5.09 -6.29
C PRO A 122 15.78 3.83 -6.59
N ILE A 123 15.55 3.25 -7.76
CA ILE A 123 16.35 2.18 -8.33
C ILE A 123 16.46 2.42 -9.84
N ASP A 124 17.63 2.15 -10.40
CA ASP A 124 17.84 2.26 -11.84
C ASP A 124 16.87 1.35 -12.60
N SER A 125 16.13 1.91 -13.55
CA SER A 125 15.24 1.17 -14.43
C SER A 125 15.92 -0.01 -15.12
N ARG A 126 17.19 0.11 -15.52
CA ARG A 126 17.98 -0.98 -16.12
C ARG A 126 18.17 -2.13 -15.14
N ARG A 127 18.43 -1.84 -13.86
CA ARG A 127 18.56 -2.87 -12.82
C ARG A 127 17.24 -3.60 -12.59
N VAL A 128 16.12 -2.88 -12.58
CA VAL A 128 14.80 -3.52 -12.40
C VAL A 128 14.42 -4.36 -13.61
N ASN A 129 14.67 -3.86 -14.83
CA ASN A 129 14.26 -4.54 -16.06
C ASN A 129 15.23 -5.68 -16.46
N GLY A 130 16.51 -5.59 -16.07
CA GLY A 130 17.51 -6.63 -16.37
C GLY A 130 17.54 -7.79 -15.38
N ALA A 131 16.87 -7.67 -14.22
CA ALA A 131 16.76 -8.72 -13.21
C ALA A 131 15.70 -9.78 -13.61
N SER A 132 15.94 -10.51 -14.70
CA SER A 132 15.06 -11.61 -15.12
C SER A 132 15.36 -12.90 -14.35
N THR A 133 14.38 -13.78 -14.25
CA THR A 133 14.52 -15.09 -13.57
C THR A 133 15.59 -15.95 -14.21
N GLU A 134 15.74 -15.88 -15.52
CA GLU A 134 16.72 -16.63 -16.30
C GLU A 134 18.13 -16.12 -15.97
N VAL A 135 18.34 -14.80 -16.04
CA VAL A 135 19.62 -14.16 -15.75
C VAL A 135 20.05 -14.45 -14.31
N ILE A 136 19.14 -14.32 -13.35
CA ILE A 136 19.45 -14.59 -11.94
C ILE A 136 19.78 -16.07 -11.74
N ARG A 137 18.95 -16.98 -12.26
CA ARG A 137 19.16 -18.43 -12.10
C ARG A 137 20.49 -18.88 -12.71
N ASP A 138 20.81 -18.40 -13.90
CA ASP A 138 22.06 -18.73 -14.58
C ASP A 138 23.27 -18.17 -13.82
N TRP A 139 23.17 -16.95 -13.29
CA TRP A 139 24.23 -16.38 -12.47
C TRP A 139 24.53 -17.25 -11.23
N PHE A 140 23.51 -17.76 -10.54
CA PHE A 140 23.69 -18.63 -9.37
C PHE A 140 24.40 -19.95 -9.69
N LYS A 141 24.36 -20.43 -10.95
CA LYS A 141 25.13 -21.61 -11.35
C LYS A 141 26.63 -21.39 -11.22
N HIS A 142 27.11 -20.16 -11.39
CA HIS A 142 28.54 -19.85 -11.21
C HIS A 142 28.98 -20.05 -9.77
N LEU A 143 28.11 -19.83 -8.78
CA LEU A 143 28.45 -20.09 -7.36
C LEU A 143 28.63 -21.59 -7.06
N ALA A 144 28.17 -22.47 -7.94
CA ALA A 144 28.33 -23.92 -7.82
C ALA A 144 29.64 -24.45 -8.43
N ILE A 145 30.47 -23.58 -9.02
CA ILE A 145 31.77 -23.93 -9.57
C ILE A 145 32.67 -24.44 -8.42
N PRO A 146 33.34 -25.62 -8.55
CA PRO A 146 34.11 -26.23 -7.46
C PRO A 146 35.15 -25.29 -6.83
N GLU A 147 35.82 -24.50 -7.66
CA GLU A 147 36.81 -23.50 -7.26
C GLU A 147 36.18 -22.43 -6.37
N ILE A 148 34.98 -21.94 -6.71
CA ILE A 148 34.25 -20.95 -5.91
C ILE A 148 33.71 -21.57 -4.62
N ILE A 149 33.20 -22.80 -4.67
CA ILE A 149 32.74 -23.54 -3.48
C ILE A 149 33.89 -23.72 -2.49
N SER A 150 35.10 -24.00 -2.98
CA SER A 150 36.29 -24.22 -2.15
C SER A 150 36.72 -23.00 -1.33
N ILE A 151 36.35 -21.79 -1.77
CA ILE A 151 36.58 -20.56 -0.99
C ILE A 151 35.65 -20.58 0.22
N LYS A 152 36.24 -20.67 1.42
CA LYS A 152 35.50 -20.64 2.69
C LYS A 152 34.61 -19.40 2.75
N PRO A 153 33.36 -19.49 3.26
CA PRO A 153 32.47 -18.33 3.39
C PRO A 153 33.10 -17.14 4.12
N ALA A 154 33.97 -17.40 5.12
CA ALA A 154 34.70 -16.36 5.86
C ALA A 154 35.67 -15.53 4.99
N ASN A 155 36.07 -16.05 3.84
CA ASN A 155 37.00 -15.40 2.90
C ASN A 155 36.26 -14.83 1.68
N ARG A 156 34.92 -14.79 1.69
CA ARG A 156 34.12 -14.22 0.61
C ARG A 156 33.73 -12.79 0.99
N TYR A 157 34.33 -11.82 0.31
CA TYR A 157 34.06 -10.40 0.52
C TYR A 157 33.25 -9.86 -0.65
N ASN A 158 32.23 -9.06 -0.34
CA ASN A 158 31.58 -8.24 -1.35
C ASN A 158 32.44 -7.00 -1.57
N MET A 159 32.79 -6.72 -2.83
CA MET A 159 33.45 -5.49 -3.23
C MET A 159 32.51 -4.83 -4.24
N ASP A 160 31.85 -3.77 -3.82
CA ASP A 160 30.89 -3.04 -4.64
C ASP A 160 31.15 -1.53 -4.59
N GLU A 161 31.01 -0.90 -5.75
CA GLU A 161 31.08 0.54 -5.89
C GLU A 161 29.72 1.15 -5.51
N THR A 162 29.73 2.08 -4.55
CA THR A 162 28.52 2.82 -4.19
C THR A 162 28.49 4.15 -4.94
N GLY A 163 27.59 4.25 -5.92
CA GLY A 163 27.32 5.50 -6.64
C GLY A 163 26.28 6.36 -5.93
N ILE A 164 26.63 7.62 -5.65
CA ILE A 164 25.73 8.67 -5.18
C ILE A 164 25.38 9.56 -6.38
N LEU A 165 24.10 9.62 -6.72
CA LEU A 165 23.61 10.45 -7.83
C LEU A 165 23.51 11.92 -7.40
N GLU A 166 24.11 12.81 -8.19
CA GLU A 166 24.03 14.25 -7.93
C GLU A 166 22.60 14.77 -8.15
N GLY A 167 22.14 15.64 -7.25
CA GLY A 167 20.80 16.24 -7.31
C GLY A 167 19.63 15.28 -7.02
N GLN A 168 19.89 14.00 -6.68
CA GLN A 168 18.86 13.08 -6.22
C GLN A 168 18.52 13.36 -4.75
N GLY A 169 17.45 14.12 -4.52
CA GLY A 169 16.88 14.34 -3.20
C GLY A 169 16.28 13.06 -2.60
N SER A 170 16.32 12.96 -1.27
CA SER A 170 15.84 11.78 -0.54
C SER A 170 14.32 11.61 -0.62
N ASN A 171 13.90 10.44 -1.12
CA ASN A 171 12.72 9.68 -0.72
C ASN A 171 11.39 10.47 -0.57
N GLY A 172 10.68 10.66 -1.68
CA GLY A 172 9.29 11.11 -1.67
C GLY A 172 8.34 10.09 -1.03
N LEU A 173 7.30 10.59 -0.35
CA LEU A 173 6.18 9.77 0.13
C LEU A 173 5.27 9.40 -1.04
N VAL A 174 5.16 8.10 -1.28
CA VAL A 174 4.31 7.53 -2.33
C VAL A 174 3.27 6.60 -1.71
N LEU A 175 2.20 6.33 -2.44
CA LEU A 175 1.20 5.35 -2.08
C LEU A 175 1.53 4.02 -2.74
N GLY A 176 1.30 2.93 -2.02
CA GLY A 176 1.52 1.59 -2.54
C GLY A 176 0.90 0.52 -1.66
N MET A 177 1.13 -0.76 -2.02
CA MET A 177 0.59 -1.90 -1.30
C MET A 177 0.93 -1.85 0.19
N SER A 178 -0.06 -2.12 1.04
CA SER A 178 0.05 -2.07 2.50
C SER A 178 1.04 -3.10 3.07
N GLU A 179 1.22 -4.21 2.37
CA GLU A 179 1.98 -5.39 2.74
C GLU A 179 3.49 -5.21 2.46
N ALA A 180 3.85 -4.37 1.48
CA ALA A 180 5.24 -4.24 1.02
C ALA A 180 6.15 -3.50 2.03
N LYS A 181 7.19 -4.14 2.57
CA LYS A 181 8.08 -3.51 3.58
C LYS A 181 8.71 -2.18 3.11
N SER A 182 9.10 -2.12 1.83
CA SER A 182 9.73 -0.95 1.20
C SER A 182 9.27 -0.81 -0.24
N ILE A 183 9.30 0.40 -0.77
CA ILE A 183 8.91 0.66 -2.16
C ILE A 183 10.14 1.04 -2.98
N ARG A 184 10.37 0.32 -4.08
CA ARG A 184 11.37 0.65 -5.08
C ARG A 184 10.71 1.42 -6.22
N LYS A 185 11.20 2.62 -6.51
CA LYS A 185 10.70 3.46 -7.61
C LYS A 185 11.69 3.44 -8.76
N LYS A 186 11.26 3.01 -9.94
CA LYS A 186 12.07 3.05 -11.15
C LYS A 186 12.44 4.50 -11.46
N GLN A 187 13.73 4.73 -11.67
CA GLN A 187 14.27 5.99 -12.13
C GLN A 187 14.80 5.81 -13.56
N PRO A 188 14.48 6.71 -14.50
CA PRO A 188 14.98 6.65 -15.88
C PRO A 188 16.49 6.97 -16.01
N GLY A 189 17.20 7.15 -14.89
CA GLY A 189 18.64 7.44 -14.82
C GLY A 189 18.96 8.93 -14.96
N SER A 190 19.84 9.44 -14.09
CA SER A 190 20.62 10.67 -14.31
C SER A 190 22.07 10.25 -14.56
N ARG A 191 22.81 11.01 -15.37
CA ARG A 191 24.17 10.64 -15.82
C ARG A 191 25.29 11.13 -14.90
N ALA A 192 25.02 12.04 -13.96
CA ALA A 192 26.01 12.55 -13.02
C ALA A 192 25.96 11.74 -11.72
N CYS A 193 27.02 10.98 -11.44
CA CYS A 193 27.19 10.23 -10.20
C CYS A 193 28.62 10.36 -9.70
N VAL A 194 28.78 10.43 -8.38
CA VAL A 194 30.06 10.31 -7.69
C VAL A 194 30.09 8.92 -7.08
N SER A 195 31.18 8.19 -7.31
CA SER A 195 31.34 6.85 -6.79
C SER A 195 32.40 6.76 -5.70
N ILE A 196 32.13 5.86 -4.75
CA ILE A 196 33.02 5.52 -3.65
C ILE A 196 33.25 4.01 -3.72
N ILE A 197 34.53 3.62 -3.69
CA ILE A 197 35.02 2.24 -3.67
C ILE A 197 35.44 1.89 -2.24
#